data_AF-A0A9E3XTV7-F1
#
_entry.id   AF-A0A9E3XTV7-F1
#
_cell.length_a   1.000
_cell.length_b   1.000
_cell.length_c   1.000
_cell.angle_alpha   90.00
_cell.angle_beta   90.00
_cell.angle_gamma   90.00
#
_symmetry.space_group_name_H-M   'P 1'
#
loop_
_entity.id
_entity.type
_entity.pdbx_description
1 polymer ?
#
loop_
_entity_poly.entity_id
_entity_poly.type
_entity_poly.pdbx_seq_one_letter_code
_entity_poly.pdbx_strand_id
1 'polypeptide(L)'
;MLVAALTCLLLLLPLLALWRVLAVRTGEVRLALALAALGWSWLAVAIAEALPVDRTWYLAAWAAIALGSAVVLGRAWAGMRVRDRVRELTRWWSLEQPWSRAGWIAIAAIGALTLLTALVAAPNNWDSMVYHLARVAVWVQLGDVAHYATHIEPQLYQPPGAEELILQGYVLAGGDALAALVQWGAWVGCVVLAHRAAQALGAGARGQLAAA
;
A
#
# COMPACT_ATOMS: atom_id res chain seq x y z
N MET A 1 -18.77 -6.25 -0.70
CA MET A 1 -18.29 -5.10 0.10
C MET A 1 -17.69 -5.51 1.45
N LEU A 2 -18.39 -6.29 2.30
CA LEU A 2 -17.86 -6.69 3.61
C LEU A 2 -16.54 -7.49 3.52
N VAL A 3 -16.45 -8.43 2.60
CA VAL A 3 -15.23 -9.23 2.36
C VAL A 3 -14.04 -8.33 2.00
N ALA A 4 -14.22 -7.41 1.05
CA ALA A 4 -13.17 -6.47 0.64
C ALA A 4 -12.71 -5.57 1.80
N ALA A 5 -13.64 -5.11 2.65
CA ALA A 5 -13.30 -4.31 3.83
C ALA A 5 -12.46 -5.11 4.86
N LEU A 6 -12.81 -6.37 5.11
CA LEU A 6 -12.04 -7.26 5.97
C LEU A 6 -10.67 -7.57 5.37
N THR A 7 -10.58 -7.76 4.06
CA THR A 7 -9.32 -7.92 3.33
C THR A 7 -8.42 -6.70 3.51
N CYS A 8 -8.96 -5.48 3.36
CA CYS A 8 -8.19 -4.27 3.60
C CYS A 8 -7.63 -4.22 5.02
N LEU A 9 -8.38 -4.67 6.04
CA LEU A 9 -7.88 -4.72 7.41
C LEU A 9 -6.69 -5.68 7.56
N LEU A 10 -6.79 -6.89 6.98
CA LEU A 10 -5.72 -7.89 7.01
C LEU A 10 -4.43 -7.38 6.36
N LEU A 11 -4.55 -6.66 5.24
CA LEU A 11 -3.43 -6.12 4.50
C LEU A 11 -2.82 -4.87 5.16
N LEU A 12 -3.65 -3.99 5.73
CA LEU A 12 -3.20 -2.71 6.27
C LEU A 12 -2.64 -2.80 7.70
N LEU A 13 -3.11 -3.73 8.54
CA LEU A 13 -2.60 -3.86 9.91
C LEU A 13 -1.08 -4.12 9.98
N PRO A 14 -0.51 -5.03 9.18
CA PRO A 14 0.93 -5.24 9.15
C PRO A 14 1.72 -4.02 8.70
N LEU A 15 1.23 -3.32 7.67
CA LEU A 15 1.84 -2.07 7.20
C LEU A 15 1.86 -1.02 8.33
N LEU A 16 0.74 -0.82 9.03
CA LEU A 16 0.62 0.13 10.13
C LEU A 16 1.51 -0.23 11.32
N ALA A 17 1.58 -1.52 11.69
CA ALA A 17 2.45 -1.99 12.76
C ALA A 17 3.93 -1.77 12.42
N LEU A 18 4.35 -2.13 11.21
CA LEU A 18 5.72 -1.94 10.75
C LEU A 18 6.08 -0.44 10.69
N TRP A 19 5.19 0.38 10.12
CA TRP A 19 5.33 1.84 10.09
C TRP A 19 5.51 2.40 11.49
N ARG A 20 4.69 1.98 12.45
CA ARG A 20 4.77 2.42 13.84
C ARG A 20 6.12 2.08 14.47
N VAL A 21 6.56 0.83 14.35
CA VAL A 21 7.84 0.38 14.91
C VAL A 21 9.00 1.18 14.30
N LEU A 22 9.00 1.37 12.98
CA LEU A 22 10.03 2.12 12.29
C LEU A 22 9.97 3.62 12.62
N ALA A 23 8.79 4.20 12.80
CA ALA A 23 8.64 5.60 13.19
C ALA A 23 9.26 5.88 14.57
N VAL A 24 9.09 4.95 15.52
CA VAL A 24 9.74 5.05 16.83
C VAL A 24 11.26 4.91 16.71
N ARG A 25 11.74 3.94 15.92
CA ARG A 25 13.17 3.64 15.80
C ARG A 25 13.96 4.70 15.03
N THR A 26 13.37 5.24 13.96
CA THR A 26 14.05 6.22 13.10
C THR A 26 13.85 7.66 13.59
N GLY A 27 12.81 7.93 14.39
CA GLY A 27 12.39 9.30 14.71
C GLY A 27 11.83 10.08 13.51
N GLU A 28 11.78 9.48 12.32
CA GLU A 28 11.38 10.12 11.07
C GLU A 28 10.20 9.41 10.41
N VAL A 29 9.00 9.98 10.55
CA VAL A 29 7.77 9.31 10.09
C VAL A 29 7.69 9.11 8.58
N ARG A 30 8.21 10.05 7.80
CA ARG A 30 8.22 9.93 6.34
C ARG A 30 9.16 8.81 5.89
N LEU A 31 10.32 8.67 6.54
CA LEU A 31 11.24 7.55 6.30
C LEU A 31 10.58 6.22 6.65
N ALA A 32 9.99 6.19 7.85
CA ALA A 32 9.37 5.00 8.38
C ALA A 32 8.23 4.51 7.49
N LEU A 33 7.43 5.42 6.91
CA LEU A 33 6.35 5.03 6.00
C LEU A 33 6.89 4.39 4.73
N ALA A 34 7.94 4.98 4.14
CA ALA A 34 8.60 4.40 2.97
C ALA A 34 9.22 3.03 3.25
N LEU A 35 9.96 2.90 4.35
CA LEU A 35 10.56 1.63 4.75
C LEU A 35 9.50 0.59 5.10
N ALA A 36 8.38 1.00 5.70
CA ALA A 36 7.26 0.10 5.99
C ALA A 36 6.55 -0.37 4.71
N ALA A 37 6.32 0.53 3.75
CA ALA A 37 5.77 0.18 2.45
C ALA A 37 6.69 -0.82 1.72
N LEU A 38 8.01 -0.57 1.72
CA LEU A 38 8.99 -1.51 1.15
C LEU A 38 8.95 -2.87 1.86
N GLY A 39 9.01 -2.90 3.19
CA GLY A 39 8.98 -4.15 3.95
C GLY A 39 7.67 -4.91 3.78
N TRP A 40 6.55 -4.19 3.67
CA TRP A 40 5.24 -4.77 3.37
C TRP A 40 5.19 -5.35 1.96
N SER A 41 5.72 -4.65 0.95
CA SER A 41 5.79 -5.16 -0.42
C SER A 41 6.66 -6.41 -0.50
N TRP A 42 7.84 -6.41 0.14
CA TRP A 42 8.71 -7.59 0.22
C TRP A 42 8.02 -8.78 0.89
N LEU A 43 7.25 -8.54 1.94
CA LEU A 43 6.46 -9.59 2.59
C LEU A 43 5.39 -10.15 1.66
N ALA A 44 4.69 -9.31 0.92
CA ALA A 44 3.69 -9.74 -0.06
C ALA A 44 4.32 -10.58 -1.19
N VAL A 45 5.47 -10.16 -1.73
CA VAL A 45 6.23 -10.94 -2.71
C VAL A 45 6.65 -12.29 -2.12
N ALA A 46 7.21 -12.30 -0.90
CA ALA A 46 7.62 -13.53 -0.24
C ALA A 46 6.44 -14.50 -0.02
N ILE A 47 5.25 -13.98 0.33
CA ILE A 47 4.03 -14.79 0.43
C ILE A 47 3.63 -15.35 -0.94
N ALA A 48 3.69 -14.53 -1.99
CA ALA A 48 3.30 -14.93 -3.34
C ALA A 48 4.18 -16.05 -3.90
N GLU A 49 5.48 -15.95 -3.67
CA GLU A 49 6.49 -16.93 -4.11
C GLU A 49 6.51 -18.20 -3.25
N ALA A 50 6.24 -18.10 -1.95
CA ALA A 50 6.37 -19.23 -1.04
C ALA A 50 5.11 -20.10 -0.93
N LEU A 51 3.94 -19.57 -1.29
CA LEU A 51 2.65 -20.25 -1.11
C LEU A 51 1.99 -20.52 -2.46
N PRO A 52 1.26 -21.63 -2.60
CA PRO A 52 0.40 -21.81 -3.77
C PRO A 52 -0.63 -20.68 -3.82
N VAL A 53 -0.97 -20.24 -5.03
CA VAL A 53 -1.95 -19.18 -5.27
C VAL A 53 -3.36 -19.71 -4.99
N ASP A 54 -3.70 -19.74 -3.70
CA ASP A 54 -4.98 -20.20 -3.18
C ASP A 54 -5.43 -19.32 -2.01
N ARG A 55 -6.73 -19.09 -1.94
CA ARG A 55 -7.32 -18.18 -0.96
C ARG A 55 -7.08 -18.60 0.48
N THR A 56 -7.06 -19.90 0.77
CA THR A 56 -6.91 -20.42 2.13
C THR A 56 -5.53 -20.10 2.68
N TRP A 57 -4.48 -20.33 1.90
CA TRP A 57 -3.10 -20.08 2.30
C TRP A 57 -2.82 -18.59 2.49
N TYR A 58 -3.31 -17.75 1.58
CA TYR A 58 -3.16 -16.29 1.70
C TYR A 58 -3.92 -15.75 2.91
N LEU A 59 -5.15 -16.22 3.15
CA LEU A 59 -5.93 -15.84 4.35
C LEU A 59 -5.19 -16.25 5.62
N ALA A 60 -4.68 -17.48 5.70
CA ALA A 60 -3.97 -17.98 6.87
C ALA A 60 -2.70 -17.16 7.15
N ALA A 61 -1.89 -16.88 6.11
CA ALA A 61 -0.68 -16.09 6.22
C ALA A 61 -0.99 -14.66 6.72
N TRP A 62 -1.87 -13.95 6.02
CA TRP A 62 -2.22 -12.58 6.38
C TRP A 62 -2.94 -12.48 7.73
N ALA A 63 -3.77 -13.46 8.11
CA ALA A 63 -4.39 -13.49 9.43
C ALA A 63 -3.36 -13.67 10.55
N ALA A 64 -2.37 -14.57 10.38
CA ALA A 64 -1.30 -14.77 11.35
C ALA A 64 -0.46 -13.48 11.53
N ILE A 65 -0.09 -12.84 10.41
CA ILE A 65 0.70 -11.60 10.42
C ILE A 65 -0.13 -10.46 11.03
N ALA A 66 -1.41 -10.33 10.66
CA ALA A 66 -2.30 -9.31 11.19
C ALA A 66 -2.51 -9.47 12.71
N LEU A 67 -2.62 -10.71 13.21
CA LEU A 67 -2.72 -10.98 14.63
C LEU A 67 -1.46 -10.53 15.40
N GLY A 68 -0.28 -10.88 14.92
CA GLY A 68 0.99 -10.40 15.51
C GLY A 68 1.09 -8.88 15.48
N SER A 69 0.67 -8.27 14.37
CA SER A 69 0.64 -6.81 14.18
C SER A 69 -0.32 -6.12 15.15
N ALA A 70 -1.50 -6.70 15.38
CA ALA A 70 -2.47 -6.21 16.35
C ALA A 70 -1.94 -6.25 17.79
N VAL A 71 -1.18 -7.30 18.15
CA VAL A 71 -0.52 -7.38 19.47
C VAL A 71 0.54 -6.28 19.62
N VAL A 72 1.37 -6.06 18.59
CA VAL A 72 2.39 -5.00 18.60
C VAL A 72 1.74 -3.61 18.77
N LEU A 73 0.72 -3.31 17.97
CA LEU A 73 -0.02 -2.04 18.07
C LEU A 73 -0.75 -1.90 19.41
N GLY A 74 -1.37 -2.98 19.89
CA GLY A 74 -2.06 -3.03 21.17
C GLY A 74 -1.13 -2.73 22.35
N ARG A 75 0.10 -3.27 22.34
CA ARG A 75 1.13 -2.97 23.33
C ARG A 75 1.65 -1.54 23.20
N ALA A 76 1.87 -1.07 21.97
CA ALA A 76 2.38 0.29 21.71
C ALA A 76 1.39 1.39 22.14
N TRP A 77 0.09 1.09 22.15
CA TRP A 77 -0.97 2.03 22.50
C TRP A 77 -1.71 1.69 23.80
N ALA A 78 -1.23 0.69 24.54
CA ALA A 78 -1.76 0.34 25.85
C ALA A 78 -1.64 1.55 26.79
N GLY A 79 -2.75 1.95 27.42
CA GLY A 79 -2.78 3.10 28.33
C GLY A 79 -2.82 4.48 27.66
N MET A 80 -2.64 4.59 26.33
CA MET A 80 -2.80 5.87 25.63
C MET A 80 -4.28 6.21 25.41
N ARG A 81 -4.70 7.44 25.74
CA ARG A 81 -6.03 7.93 25.37
C ARG A 81 -6.14 8.05 23.85
N VAL A 82 -7.34 7.85 23.30
CA VAL A 82 -7.59 7.97 21.85
C VAL A 82 -7.10 9.31 21.30
N ARG A 83 -7.29 10.40 22.05
CA ARG A 83 -6.78 11.73 21.68
C ARG A 83 -5.26 11.76 21.50
N ASP A 84 -4.52 11.08 22.36
CA ASP A 84 -3.06 11.04 22.31
C ASP A 84 -2.59 10.18 21.14
N ARG A 85 -3.32 9.12 20.80
CA ARG A 85 -3.07 8.32 19.58
C ARG A 85 -3.28 9.15 18.32
N VAL A 86 -4.40 9.87 18.23
CA VAL A 86 -4.69 10.76 17.08
C VAL A 86 -3.65 11.86 16.99
N ARG A 87 -3.28 12.50 18.11
CA ARG A 87 -2.23 13.53 18.15
C ARG A 87 -0.87 12.97 17.74
N GLU A 88 -0.54 11.75 18.14
CA GLU A 88 0.69 11.09 17.71
C GLU A 88 0.69 10.76 16.21
N LEU A 89 -0.46 10.38 15.65
CA LEU A 89 -0.61 10.17 14.21
C LEU A 89 -0.52 11.49 13.45
N THR A 90 -1.02 12.60 13.99
CA THR A 90 -1.07 13.89 13.27
C THR A 90 0.10 14.84 13.55
N ARG A 91 0.90 14.62 14.61
CA ARG A 91 2.01 15.53 15.01
C ARG A 91 3.08 15.75 13.94
N TRP A 92 3.13 14.88 12.94
CA TRP A 92 4.16 14.88 11.89
C TRP A 92 3.76 15.67 10.64
N TRP A 93 2.49 16.07 10.55
CA TRP A 93 1.98 16.95 9.50
C TRP A 93 1.96 18.38 10.03
N SER A 94 3.09 19.08 9.87
CA SER A 94 3.18 20.52 10.13
C SER A 94 2.43 21.28 9.01
N LEU A 95 1.17 21.63 9.27
CA LEU A 95 0.30 22.45 8.39
C LEU A 95 0.33 23.94 8.78
N GLU A 96 1.44 24.40 9.34
CA GLU A 96 1.51 25.69 10.03
C GLU A 96 1.39 26.90 9.08
N GLN A 97 1.75 26.75 7.79
CA GLN A 97 1.78 27.86 6.83
C GLN A 97 0.54 27.86 5.90
N PRO A 98 -0.18 28.99 5.70
CA PRO A 98 -1.43 29.02 4.92
C PRO A 98 -1.27 28.62 3.44
N TRP A 99 -0.15 28.95 2.80
CA TRP A 99 0.15 28.53 1.43
C TRP A 99 0.41 27.02 1.31
N SER A 100 0.93 26.40 2.39
CA SER A 100 1.06 24.95 2.43
C SER A 100 -0.31 24.26 2.47
N ARG A 101 -1.33 24.92 3.03
CA ARG A 101 -2.68 24.36 3.12
C ARG A 101 -3.33 24.20 1.75
N ALA A 102 -3.22 25.19 0.87
CA ALA A 102 -3.83 25.12 -0.46
C ALA A 102 -3.25 23.97 -1.30
N GLY A 103 -1.92 23.81 -1.32
CA GLY A 103 -1.28 22.69 -2.03
C GLY A 103 -1.64 21.34 -1.43
N TRP A 104 -1.62 21.20 -0.10
CA TRP A 104 -2.05 19.96 0.57
C TRP A 104 -3.54 19.65 0.33
N ILE A 105 -4.41 20.67 0.29
CA ILE A 105 -5.83 20.50 -0.07
C ILE A 105 -5.96 20.00 -1.51
N ALA A 106 -5.20 20.57 -2.45
CA ALA A 106 -5.22 20.13 -3.84
C ALA A 106 -4.75 18.67 -3.99
N ILE A 107 -3.62 18.31 -3.36
CA ILE A 107 -3.12 16.92 -3.32
C ILE A 107 -4.17 16.00 -2.69
N ALA A 108 -4.76 16.38 -1.55
CA ALA A 108 -5.79 15.59 -0.89
C ALA A 108 -7.06 15.44 -1.74
N ALA A 109 -7.47 16.48 -2.47
CA ALA A 109 -8.62 16.43 -3.38
C ALA A 109 -8.37 15.49 -4.56
N ILE A 110 -7.18 15.57 -5.19
CA ILE A 110 -6.76 14.65 -6.24
C ILE A 110 -6.73 13.22 -5.70
N GLY A 111 -6.12 13.02 -4.54
CA GLY A 111 -6.05 11.72 -3.87
C GLY A 111 -7.44 11.14 -3.56
N ALA A 112 -8.36 11.95 -3.06
CA ALA A 112 -9.73 11.54 -2.75
C ALA A 112 -10.54 11.19 -4.01
N LEU A 113 -10.44 12.02 -5.06
CA LEU A 113 -11.13 11.77 -6.33
C LEU A 113 -10.62 10.49 -6.99
N THR A 114 -9.30 10.32 -7.06
CA THR A 114 -8.69 9.12 -7.65
C THR A 114 -8.91 7.87 -6.79
N LEU A 115 -8.96 8.00 -5.46
CA LEU A 115 -9.36 6.91 -4.56
C LEU A 115 -10.80 6.47 -4.83
N LEU A 116 -11.72 7.44 -4.97
CA LEU A 116 -13.10 7.14 -5.29
C LEU A 116 -13.22 6.39 -6.61
N THR A 117 -12.48 6.82 -7.64
CA THR A 117 -12.39 6.09 -8.91
C THR A 117 -11.85 4.68 -8.68
N ALA A 118 -10.76 4.50 -7.94
CA ALA A 118 -10.17 3.21 -7.65
C ALA A 118 -11.09 2.25 -6.87
N LEU A 119 -12.02 2.77 -6.06
CA LEU A 119 -12.97 1.98 -5.27
C LEU A 119 -14.25 1.62 -6.04
N VAL A 120 -14.64 2.42 -7.03
CA VAL A 120 -15.93 2.28 -7.73
C VAL A 120 -15.76 1.71 -9.14
N ALA A 121 -14.60 1.89 -9.77
CA ALA A 121 -14.32 1.41 -11.11
C ALA A 121 -13.16 0.42 -11.11
N ALA A 122 -13.36 -0.73 -11.75
CA ALA A 122 -12.29 -1.67 -12.05
C ALA A 122 -11.29 -1.05 -13.05
N PRO A 123 -9.99 -1.40 -12.99
CA PRO A 123 -9.01 -0.95 -13.97
C PRO A 123 -9.42 -1.39 -15.38
N ASN A 124 -9.59 -0.42 -16.29
CA ASN A 124 -10.13 -0.65 -17.64
C ASN A 124 -9.26 -0.06 -18.76
N ASN A 125 -8.04 0.36 -18.43
CA ASN A 125 -7.07 0.79 -19.42
C ASN A 125 -6.37 -0.42 -20.06
N TRP A 126 -5.77 -0.20 -21.24
CA TRP A 126 -5.11 -1.24 -22.03
C TRP A 126 -4.02 -1.96 -21.23
N ASP A 127 -3.16 -1.20 -20.56
CA ASP A 127 -2.04 -1.72 -19.78
C ASP A 127 -2.50 -2.66 -18.66
N SER A 128 -3.53 -2.27 -17.91
CA SER A 128 -4.11 -3.09 -16.86
C SER A 128 -4.77 -4.35 -17.41
N MET A 129 -5.51 -4.25 -18.51
CA MET A 129 -6.28 -5.37 -19.07
C MET A 129 -5.43 -6.38 -19.82
N VAL A 130 -4.40 -5.93 -20.54
CA VAL A 130 -3.55 -6.81 -21.35
C VAL A 130 -2.44 -7.43 -20.52
N TYR A 131 -1.90 -6.69 -19.56
CA TYR A 131 -0.70 -7.09 -18.84
C TYR A 131 -1.00 -7.41 -17.37
N HIS A 132 -1.31 -6.41 -16.54
CA HIS A 132 -1.38 -6.58 -15.09
C HIS A 132 -2.46 -7.57 -14.63
N LEU A 133 -3.73 -7.29 -14.94
CA LEU A 133 -4.85 -8.11 -14.49
C LEU A 133 -4.96 -9.43 -15.22
N ALA A 134 -4.57 -9.47 -16.50
CA ALA A 134 -4.48 -10.72 -17.24
C ALA A 134 -3.47 -11.68 -16.59
N ARG A 135 -2.27 -11.21 -16.23
CA ARG A 135 -1.26 -12.04 -15.57
C ARG A 135 -1.74 -12.54 -14.21
N VAL A 136 -2.30 -11.66 -13.38
CA VAL A 136 -2.87 -12.05 -12.08
C VAL A 136 -3.97 -13.11 -12.23
N ALA A 137 -4.88 -12.94 -13.19
CA ALA A 137 -5.95 -13.90 -13.42
C ALA A 137 -5.41 -15.28 -13.84
N VAL A 138 -4.38 -15.32 -14.70
CA VAL A 138 -3.73 -16.57 -15.12
C VAL A 138 -3.03 -17.24 -13.94
N TRP A 139 -2.29 -16.50 -13.10
CA TRP A 139 -1.67 -17.06 -11.90
C TRP A 139 -2.69 -17.67 -10.93
N VAL A 140 -3.82 -16.98 -10.71
CA VAL A 140 -4.93 -17.52 -9.90
C VAL A 140 -5.50 -18.79 -10.51
N GLN A 141 -5.63 -18.84 -11.84
CA GLN A 141 -6.11 -20.04 -12.53
C GLN A 141 -5.13 -21.21 -12.43
N LEU A 142 -3.82 -20.94 -12.49
CA LEU A 142 -2.77 -21.96 -12.43
C LEU A 142 -2.40 -22.37 -10.99
N GLY A 143 -2.69 -21.53 -10.00
CA GLY A 143 -2.31 -21.77 -8.61
C GLY A 143 -0.83 -21.46 -8.32
N ASP A 144 -0.14 -20.74 -9.20
CA ASP A 144 1.31 -20.46 -9.14
C ASP A 144 1.65 -19.12 -9.82
N VAL A 145 2.68 -18.42 -9.32
CA VAL A 145 3.25 -17.19 -9.89
C VAL A 145 4.33 -17.45 -10.95
N ALA A 146 4.65 -18.71 -11.23
CA ALA A 146 5.59 -19.10 -12.27
C ALA A 146 5.22 -18.56 -13.67
N HIS A 147 6.23 -18.52 -14.55
CA HIS A 147 6.02 -18.26 -15.97
C HIS A 147 5.07 -19.28 -16.60
N TYR A 148 4.25 -18.82 -17.53
CA TYR A 148 3.27 -19.64 -18.25
C TYR A 148 3.34 -19.35 -19.75
N ALA A 149 2.80 -20.26 -20.57
CA ALA A 149 2.77 -20.06 -22.02
C ALA A 149 1.78 -18.95 -22.40
N THR A 150 2.25 -17.92 -23.10
CA THR A 150 1.42 -16.81 -23.60
C THR A 150 2.05 -16.19 -24.84
N HIS A 151 1.20 -15.63 -25.70
CA HIS A 151 1.62 -14.82 -26.86
C HIS A 151 1.71 -13.33 -26.51
N ILE A 152 1.52 -12.97 -25.24
CA ILE A 152 1.65 -11.59 -24.73
C ILE A 152 2.99 -11.51 -24.01
N GLU A 153 4.05 -11.23 -24.76
CA GLU A 153 5.44 -11.26 -24.26
C GLU A 153 5.68 -10.37 -23.03
N PRO A 154 5.06 -9.18 -22.88
CA PRO A 154 5.20 -8.38 -21.66
C PRO A 154 4.87 -9.15 -20.39
N GLN A 155 3.94 -10.10 -20.44
CA GLN A 155 3.59 -10.96 -19.30
C GLN A 155 4.72 -11.92 -18.89
N LEU A 156 5.80 -12.05 -19.66
CA LEU A 156 6.94 -12.91 -19.34
C LEU A 156 8.14 -12.15 -18.81
N TYR A 157 8.49 -11.02 -19.45
CA TYR A 157 9.75 -10.32 -19.16
C TYR A 157 9.59 -9.10 -18.26
N GLN A 158 8.39 -8.51 -18.16
CA GLN A 158 8.20 -7.35 -17.29
C GLN A 158 8.22 -7.78 -15.82
N PRO A 159 8.90 -7.03 -14.92
CA PRO A 159 8.99 -7.39 -13.52
C PRO A 159 7.61 -7.57 -12.85
N PRO A 160 7.40 -8.64 -12.06
CA PRO A 160 6.09 -9.03 -11.53
C PRO A 160 5.63 -8.29 -10.27
N GLY A 161 6.43 -7.36 -9.74
CA GLY A 161 6.23 -6.83 -8.40
C GLY A 161 4.88 -6.12 -8.19
N ALA A 162 4.30 -5.49 -9.22
CA ALA A 162 2.98 -4.88 -9.11
C ALA A 162 1.87 -5.95 -9.07
N GLU A 163 2.01 -7.00 -9.90
CA GLU A 163 1.06 -8.08 -10.02
C GLU A 163 1.04 -8.94 -8.76
N GLU A 164 2.19 -9.20 -8.13
CA GLU A 164 2.28 -9.92 -6.86
C GLU A 164 1.58 -9.18 -5.72
N LEU A 165 1.59 -7.83 -5.74
CA LEU A 165 0.85 -7.01 -4.79
C LEU A 165 -0.66 -7.00 -5.10
N ILE A 166 -1.03 -6.91 -6.38
CA ILE A 166 -2.43 -7.00 -6.81
C ILE A 166 -3.00 -8.38 -6.44
N LEU A 167 -2.22 -9.45 -6.61
CA LEU A 167 -2.58 -10.83 -6.33
C LEU A 167 -3.07 -11.02 -4.89
N GLN A 168 -2.41 -10.36 -3.91
CA GLN A 168 -2.82 -10.41 -2.51
C GLN A 168 -4.28 -9.96 -2.35
N GLY A 169 -4.61 -8.79 -2.91
CA GLY A 169 -5.95 -8.25 -2.88
C GLY A 169 -6.93 -9.11 -3.67
N TYR A 170 -6.51 -9.57 -4.86
CA TYR A 170 -7.33 -10.35 -5.77
C TYR A 170 -7.82 -11.66 -5.15
N VAL A 171 -6.88 -12.44 -4.60
CA VAL A 171 -7.17 -13.74 -3.99
C VAL A 171 -8.02 -13.59 -2.73
N LEU A 172 -7.71 -12.62 -1.87
CA LEU A 172 -8.41 -12.43 -0.59
C LEU A 172 -9.82 -11.86 -0.77
N ALA A 173 -10.00 -10.89 -1.68
CA ALA A 173 -11.29 -10.28 -2.01
C ALA A 173 -12.13 -11.15 -2.96
N GLY A 174 -11.50 -12.09 -3.67
CA GLY A 174 -12.15 -12.94 -4.67
C GLY A 174 -12.44 -12.20 -5.98
N GLY A 175 -11.62 -11.21 -6.34
CA GLY A 175 -11.79 -10.39 -7.54
C GLY A 175 -10.92 -9.13 -7.55
N ASP A 176 -11.05 -8.33 -8.59
CA ASP A 176 -10.18 -7.19 -8.90
C ASP A 176 -10.50 -5.88 -8.15
N ALA A 177 -11.48 -5.90 -7.23
CA ALA A 177 -11.95 -4.71 -6.51
C ALA A 177 -10.86 -3.94 -5.74
N LEU A 178 -9.74 -4.59 -5.41
CA LEU A 178 -8.62 -3.96 -4.70
C LEU A 178 -7.40 -3.68 -5.61
N ALA A 179 -7.45 -4.05 -6.90
CA ALA A 179 -6.31 -3.96 -7.79
C ALA A 179 -5.81 -2.51 -7.96
N ALA A 180 -6.75 -1.58 -8.15
CA ALA A 180 -6.43 -0.16 -8.31
C ALA A 180 -5.81 0.47 -7.05
N LEU A 181 -6.01 -0.12 -5.86
CA LEU A 181 -5.46 0.41 -4.60
C LEU A 181 -3.95 0.24 -4.50
N VAL A 182 -3.36 -0.73 -5.21
CA VAL A 182 -1.90 -0.87 -5.29
C VAL A 182 -1.29 0.37 -5.96
N GLN A 183 -1.82 0.75 -7.12
CA GLN A 183 -1.37 1.94 -7.85
C GLN A 183 -1.65 3.22 -7.06
N TRP A 184 -2.82 3.32 -6.43
CA TRP A 184 -3.17 4.48 -5.60
C TRP A 184 -2.24 4.61 -4.38
N GLY A 185 -1.92 3.50 -3.70
CA GLY A 185 -0.97 3.46 -2.59
C GLY A 185 0.44 3.87 -3.03
N ALA A 186 0.89 3.41 -4.20
CA ALA A 186 2.16 3.82 -4.78
C ALA A 186 2.21 5.34 -5.05
N TRP A 187 1.13 5.94 -5.57
CA TRP A 187 1.03 7.39 -5.75
C TRP A 187 1.18 8.15 -4.43
N VAL A 188 0.50 7.73 -3.35
CA VAL A 188 0.68 8.32 -2.01
C VAL A 188 2.14 8.19 -1.55
N GLY A 189 2.76 7.03 -1.78
CA GLY A 189 4.17 6.80 -1.49
C GLY A 189 5.09 7.79 -2.21
N CYS A 190 4.85 8.04 -3.50
CA CYS A 190 5.59 9.01 -4.30
C CYS A 190 5.49 10.43 -3.74
N VAL A 191 4.29 10.89 -3.38
CA VAL A 191 4.07 12.22 -2.77
C VAL A 191 4.93 12.37 -1.50
N VAL A 192 4.88 11.37 -0.60
CA VAL A 192 5.63 11.40 0.67
C VAL A 192 7.14 11.37 0.44
N LEU A 193 7.59 10.51 -0.48
CA LEU A 193 9.00 10.33 -0.81
C LEU A 193 9.59 11.55 -1.50
N ALA A 194 8.90 12.12 -2.48
CA ALA A 194 9.36 13.33 -3.17
C ALA A 194 9.44 14.52 -2.23
N HIS A 195 8.43 14.70 -1.37
CA HIS A 195 8.45 15.71 -0.30
C HIS A 195 9.67 15.53 0.63
N ARG A 196 9.98 14.29 1.04
CA ARG A 196 11.12 13.98 1.92
C ARG A 196 12.46 14.10 1.19
N ALA A 197 12.54 13.73 -0.09
CA ALA A 197 13.74 13.88 -0.89
C ALA A 197 14.11 15.36 -1.05
N ALA A 198 13.13 16.21 -1.36
CA ALA A 198 13.31 17.66 -1.39
C ALA A 198 13.82 18.21 -0.04
N GLN A 199 13.27 17.71 1.08
CA GLN A 199 13.76 18.07 2.42
C GLN A 199 15.23 17.68 2.63
N ALA A 200 15.61 16.45 2.24
CA ALA A 200 16.97 15.95 2.37
C ALA A 200 17.97 16.74 1.51
N LEU A 201 17.51 17.31 0.40
CA LEU A 201 18.28 18.21 -0.48
C LEU A 201 18.34 19.66 0.03
N GLY A 202 17.78 19.96 1.21
CA GLY A 202 17.81 21.28 1.81
C GLY A 202 16.70 22.23 1.32
N ALA A 203 15.70 21.74 0.60
CA ALA A 203 14.58 22.58 0.17
C ALA A 203 13.76 23.06 1.37
N GLY A 204 13.38 24.34 1.36
CA GLY A 204 12.40 24.88 2.30
C GLY A 204 10.99 24.29 2.06
N ALA A 205 10.04 24.62 2.94
CA ALA A 205 8.68 24.06 2.90
C ALA A 205 7.97 24.19 1.53
N ARG A 206 8.22 25.28 0.79
CA ARG A 206 7.66 25.47 -0.56
C ARG A 206 8.24 24.50 -1.59
N GLY A 207 9.55 24.27 -1.56
CA GLY A 207 10.21 23.33 -2.47
C GLY A 207 9.84 21.88 -2.16
N GLN A 208 9.64 21.55 -0.88
CA GLN A 208 9.12 20.24 -0.48
C GLN A 208 7.70 20.00 -0.99
N LEU A 209 6.82 20.99 -0.87
CA LEU A 209 5.44 20.90 -1.37
C LEU A 209 5.36 20.91 -2.90
N ALA A 210 6.22 21.64 -3.59
CA ALA A 210 6.25 21.65 -5.05
C ALA A 210 6.74 20.32 -5.65
N ALA A 211 7.56 19.58 -4.88
CA ALA A 211 8.02 18.25 -5.26
C ALA A 211 6.96 17.16 -4.96
N ALA A 212 6.06 17.41 -4.01
CA ALA A 212 5.03 16.49 -3.54
C ALA A 212 3.84 16.45 -4.51
#